data_AF-A0A522SJ51-F1
#
_entry.id   AF-A0A522SJ51-F1
#
_cell.length_a   1.000
_cell.length_b   1.000
_cell.length_c   1.000
_cell.angle_alpha   90.00
_cell.angle_beta   90.00
_cell.angle_gamma   90.00
#
_symmetry.space_group_name_H-M   'P 1'
#
loop_
_entity.id
_entity.type
_entity.pdbx_description
1 polymer ?
#
loop_
_entity_poly.entity_id
_entity_poly.type
_entity_poly.pdbx_seq_one_letter_code
_entity_poly.pdbx_strand_id
1 'polypeptide(L)'
;PPAGADFDALMHTNVLGAMQALPQVAPRVAAANGVFAVLSSGMSLIASVQASDCWLYRVSKAALNMAVASARNDYPGATLVVLDPGWVRTDMGGASAAITPQESVHDLRALLAKVTPADNGAFLHRDGRRERHW
;
A
#
# COMPACT_ATOMS: atom_id res chain seq x y z
N PRO A 1 21.73 12.13 -6.90
CA PRO A 1 21.69 10.65 -6.82
C PRO A 1 21.28 10.25 -5.40
N PRO A 2 20.62 9.10 -5.18
CA PRO A 2 20.26 8.68 -3.83
C PRO A 2 21.50 8.15 -3.10
N ALA A 3 21.63 8.42 -1.80
CA ALA A 3 22.68 7.80 -1.01
C ALA A 3 22.34 6.33 -0.73
N GLY A 4 23.36 5.46 -0.65
CA GLY A 4 23.14 4.03 -0.37
C GLY A 4 22.41 3.77 0.93
N ALA A 5 22.78 4.49 2.00
CA ALA A 5 22.12 4.36 3.31
C ALA A 5 20.63 4.72 3.27
N ASP A 6 20.24 5.75 2.50
CA ASP A 6 18.83 6.15 2.35
C ASP A 6 18.05 5.09 1.56
N PHE A 7 18.67 4.53 0.51
CA PHE A 7 18.09 3.43 -0.25
C PHE A 7 17.84 2.20 0.65
N ASP A 8 18.85 1.79 1.41
CA ASP A 8 18.76 0.64 2.31
C ASP A 8 17.69 0.87 3.38
N ALA A 9 17.67 2.05 4.02
CA ALA A 9 16.68 2.38 5.04
C ALA A 9 15.24 2.32 4.49
N LEU A 10 14.98 2.90 3.31
CA LEU A 10 13.65 2.87 2.70
C LEU A 10 13.25 1.46 2.26
N MET A 11 14.15 0.71 1.60
CA MET A 11 13.83 -0.63 1.11
C MET A 11 13.67 -1.63 2.26
N HIS A 12 14.49 -1.56 3.30
CA HIS A 12 14.32 -2.40 4.48
C HIS A 12 12.97 -2.14 5.16
N THR A 13 12.59 -0.86 5.31
CA THR A 13 11.36 -0.49 6.02
C THR A 13 10.11 -0.77 5.19
N ASN A 14 10.06 -0.27 3.96
CA ASN A 14 8.83 -0.32 3.15
C ASN A 14 8.63 -1.65 2.42
N VAL A 15 9.71 -2.40 2.15
CA VAL A 15 9.64 -3.60 1.31
C VAL A 15 10.00 -4.84 2.11
N LEU A 16 11.23 -4.94 2.61
CA LEU A 16 11.70 -6.16 3.29
C LEU A 16 10.86 -6.49 4.52
N GLY A 17 10.59 -5.49 5.37
CA GLY A 17 9.76 -5.68 6.57
C GLY A 17 8.36 -6.21 6.23
N ALA A 18 7.73 -5.70 5.18
CA ALA A 18 6.43 -6.19 4.72
C ALA A 18 6.52 -7.62 4.17
N MET A 19 7.57 -7.93 3.38
CA MET A 19 7.82 -9.28 2.86
C MET A 19 8.06 -10.31 3.98
N GLN A 20 8.67 -9.89 5.09
CA GLN A 20 8.87 -10.75 6.26
C GLN A 20 7.60 -10.90 7.10
N ALA A 21 6.82 -9.84 7.25
CA ALA A 21 5.59 -9.85 8.07
C ALA A 21 4.43 -10.59 7.39
N LEU A 22 4.27 -10.44 6.07
CA LEU A 22 3.16 -11.02 5.30
C LEU A 22 3.00 -12.53 5.54
N PRO A 23 4.00 -13.40 5.34
CA PRO A 23 3.84 -14.85 5.53
C PRO A 23 3.54 -15.25 6.98
N GLN A 24 3.86 -14.40 7.97
CA GLN A 24 3.57 -14.68 9.38
C GLN A 24 2.12 -14.36 9.77
N VAL A 25 1.49 -13.42 9.07
CA VAL A 25 0.15 -12.90 9.38
C VAL A 25 -0.91 -13.43 8.43
N ALA A 26 -0.59 -13.54 7.13
CA ALA A 26 -1.53 -13.94 6.09
C ALA A 26 -2.24 -15.29 6.34
N PRO A 27 -1.61 -16.35 6.89
CA PRO A 27 -2.33 -17.59 7.22
C PRO A 27 -3.48 -17.40 8.21
N ARG A 28 -3.31 -16.51 9.20
CA ARG A 28 -4.36 -16.21 10.20
C ARG A 28 -5.47 -15.36 9.60
N VAL A 29 -5.13 -14.43 8.72
CA VAL A 29 -6.12 -13.65 7.96
C VAL A 29 -6.93 -14.57 7.05
N ALA A 30 -6.26 -15.51 6.36
CA ALA A 30 -6.92 -16.47 5.49
C ALA A 30 -7.88 -17.39 6.25
N ALA A 31 -7.48 -17.87 7.43
CA ALA A 31 -8.34 -18.68 8.29
C ALA A 31 -9.62 -17.94 8.73
N ALA A 32 -9.58 -16.61 8.79
CA ALA A 32 -10.72 -15.77 9.14
C ALA A 32 -11.54 -15.28 7.93
N ASN A 33 -11.19 -15.70 6.71
CA ASN A 33 -11.73 -15.11 5.47
C ASN A 33 -11.56 -13.57 5.42
N GLY A 34 -10.45 -13.07 5.95
CA GLY A 34 -10.23 -11.66 6.22
C GLY A 34 -9.53 -10.90 5.10
N VAL A 35 -9.29 -9.61 5.36
CA VAL A 35 -8.58 -8.69 4.46
C VAL A 35 -7.18 -8.40 5.03
N PHE A 36 -6.15 -8.60 4.21
CA PHE A 36 -4.80 -8.15 4.50
C PHE A 36 -4.50 -6.93 3.63
N ALA A 37 -4.27 -5.78 4.26
CA ALA A 37 -4.04 -4.53 3.55
C ALA A 37 -2.71 -3.90 3.95
N VAL A 38 -1.97 -3.38 2.97
CA VAL A 38 -0.77 -2.56 3.21
C VAL A 38 -1.02 -1.12 2.78
N LEU A 39 -0.43 -0.18 3.52
CA LEU A 39 -0.42 1.23 3.13
C LEU A 39 0.64 1.45 2.05
N SER A 40 0.20 1.57 0.81
CA SER A 40 1.00 1.98 -0.34
C SER A 40 0.84 3.48 -0.61
N SER A 41 0.90 3.91 -1.87
CA SER A 41 0.72 5.30 -2.28
C SER A 41 0.37 5.40 -3.76
N GLY A 42 -0.46 6.35 -4.15
CA GLY A 42 -0.69 6.67 -5.57
C GLY A 42 0.60 7.02 -6.33
N MET A 43 1.66 7.40 -5.62
CA MET A 43 3.00 7.65 -6.20
C MET A 43 3.71 6.37 -6.69
N SER A 44 3.19 5.18 -6.39
CA SER A 44 3.72 3.91 -6.91
C SER A 44 3.28 3.60 -8.33
N LEU A 45 2.27 4.32 -8.86
CA LEU A 45 1.71 4.06 -10.18
C LEU A 45 2.71 4.51 -11.25
N ILE A 46 3.32 3.55 -11.94
CA ILE A 46 4.37 3.80 -12.94
C ILE A 46 3.85 4.71 -14.06
N ALA A 47 2.61 4.50 -14.49
CA ALA A 47 1.98 5.26 -15.57
C ALA A 47 1.72 6.75 -15.25
N SER A 48 1.78 7.16 -13.97
CA SER A 48 1.53 8.55 -13.55
C SER A 48 2.81 9.35 -13.26
N VAL A 49 4.00 8.76 -13.47
CA VAL A 49 5.28 9.40 -13.16
C VAL A 49 5.59 10.52 -14.16
N GLN A 50 5.84 11.72 -13.65
CA GLN A 50 6.18 12.90 -14.46
C GLN A 50 7.64 13.34 -14.30
N ALA A 51 8.27 13.02 -13.17
CA ALA A 51 9.64 13.38 -12.85
C ALA A 51 10.28 12.41 -11.83
N SER A 52 11.57 12.58 -11.57
CA SER A 52 12.37 11.74 -10.66
C SER A 52 12.34 12.19 -9.20
N ASP A 53 11.51 13.17 -8.85
CA ASP A 53 11.26 13.58 -7.48
C ASP A 53 10.76 12.39 -6.65
N CYS A 54 11.25 12.27 -5.43
CA CYS A 54 10.84 11.21 -4.49
C CYS A 54 10.99 9.78 -5.04
N TRP A 55 11.83 9.54 -6.06
CA TRP A 55 11.97 8.23 -6.72
C TRP A 55 12.27 7.06 -5.77
N LEU A 56 13.03 7.25 -4.68
CA LEU A 56 13.27 6.20 -3.69
C LEU A 56 11.96 5.76 -3.04
N TYR A 57 11.12 6.72 -2.65
CA TYR A 57 9.81 6.44 -2.08
C TYR A 57 8.90 5.76 -3.11
N ARG A 58 8.82 6.31 -4.33
CA ARG A 58 8.04 5.74 -5.45
C ARG A 58 8.40 4.28 -5.72
N VAL A 59 9.70 4.01 -5.91
CA VAL A 59 10.23 2.67 -6.18
C VAL A 59 9.94 1.75 -4.99
N SER A 60 10.11 2.20 -3.74
CA SER A 60 9.81 1.37 -2.57
C SER A 60 8.33 0.98 -2.48
N LYS A 61 7.41 1.88 -2.83
CA LYS A 61 5.96 1.59 -2.84
C LYS A 61 5.56 0.72 -4.02
N ALA A 62 6.19 0.88 -5.18
CA ALA A 62 6.01 -0.01 -6.33
C ALA A 62 6.54 -1.44 -6.04
N ALA A 63 7.66 -1.56 -5.33
CA ALA A 63 8.19 -2.85 -4.89
C ALA A 63 7.30 -3.53 -3.84
N LEU A 64 6.79 -2.76 -2.85
CA LEU A 64 5.79 -3.26 -1.89
C LEU A 64 4.54 -3.79 -2.61
N ASN A 65 4.05 -3.03 -3.59
CA ASN A 65 2.96 -3.42 -4.47
C ASN A 65 3.23 -4.78 -5.14
N MET A 66 4.40 -4.96 -5.76
CA MET A 66 4.80 -6.22 -6.39
C MET A 66 4.85 -7.39 -5.39
N ALA A 67 5.32 -7.17 -4.16
CA ALA A 67 5.34 -8.19 -3.12
C ALA A 67 3.93 -8.69 -2.78
N VAL A 68 2.96 -7.79 -2.64
CA VAL A 68 1.55 -8.14 -2.41
C VAL A 68 0.94 -8.85 -3.61
N ALA A 69 1.19 -8.35 -4.83
CA ALA A 69 0.69 -8.98 -6.06
C ALA A 69 1.21 -10.40 -6.25
N SER A 70 2.47 -10.64 -5.87
CA SER A 70 3.11 -11.97 -5.95
C SER A 70 2.50 -12.94 -4.94
N ALA A 71 2.20 -12.47 -3.72
CA ALA A 71 1.70 -13.30 -2.63
C ALA A 71 0.18 -13.59 -2.67
N ARG A 72 -0.61 -12.79 -3.40
CA ARG A 72 -2.10 -12.83 -3.31
C ARG A 72 -2.77 -14.16 -3.63
N ASN A 73 -2.10 -15.03 -4.39
CA ASN A 73 -2.64 -16.34 -4.77
C ASN A 73 -2.20 -17.46 -3.80
N ASP A 74 -1.20 -17.20 -2.95
CA ASP A 74 -0.68 -18.18 -2.00
C ASP A 74 -1.63 -18.36 -0.80
N TYR A 75 -2.55 -17.43 -0.59
CA TYR A 75 -3.48 -17.37 0.54
C TYR A 75 -4.94 -17.26 0.06
N PRO A 76 -5.55 -18.31 -0.50
CA PRO A 76 -6.87 -18.25 -1.14
C PRO A 76 -8.03 -17.85 -0.21
N GLY A 77 -7.85 -17.92 1.11
CA GLY A 77 -8.82 -17.43 2.10
C GLY A 77 -8.64 -15.96 2.49
N ALA A 78 -7.58 -15.28 2.04
CA ALA A 78 -7.34 -13.87 2.37
C ALA A 78 -7.55 -13.00 1.13
N THR A 79 -8.17 -11.84 1.31
CA THR A 79 -8.20 -10.80 0.27
C THR A 79 -7.03 -9.84 0.52
N LEU A 80 -6.03 -9.87 -0.35
CA LEU A 80 -4.85 -9.02 -0.25
C LEU A 80 -5.03 -7.76 -1.10
N VAL A 81 -4.92 -6.57 -0.50
CA VAL A 81 -5.08 -5.29 -1.19
C VAL A 81 -3.97 -4.30 -0.82
N VAL A 82 -3.74 -3.32 -1.69
CA VAL A 82 -2.87 -2.18 -1.40
C VAL A 82 -3.72 -0.92 -1.32
N LEU A 83 -3.42 -0.04 -0.36
CA LEU A 83 -4.21 1.15 -0.07
C LEU A 83 -3.41 2.42 -0.33
N ASP A 84 -4.01 3.40 -1.02
CA ASP A 84 -3.53 4.77 -1.05
C ASP A 84 -4.32 5.64 -0.06
N PRO A 85 -3.68 6.11 1.04
CA PRO A 85 -4.34 6.92 2.06
C PRO A 85 -4.62 8.36 1.60
N GLY A 86 -4.12 8.76 0.42
CA GLY A 86 -4.09 10.15 -0.04
C GLY A 86 -2.96 10.95 0.62
N TRP A 87 -2.91 12.26 0.34
CA TRP A 87 -1.91 13.16 0.92
C TRP A 87 -2.40 13.73 2.26
N VAL A 88 -1.95 13.10 3.35
CA VAL A 88 -2.44 13.32 4.73
C VAL A 88 -1.51 14.25 5.53
N ARG A 89 -2.08 15.15 6.36
CA ARG A 89 -1.34 16.02 7.28
C ARG A 89 -0.75 15.24 8.46
N THR A 90 0.38 14.59 8.20
CA THR A 90 1.24 13.89 9.18
C THR A 90 2.65 14.47 9.10
N ASP A 91 3.56 13.99 9.96
CA ASP A 91 4.99 14.35 9.87
C ASP A 91 5.57 14.05 8.46
N MET A 92 5.14 12.95 7.84
CA MET A 92 5.58 12.56 6.49
C MET A 92 4.91 13.39 5.37
N GLY A 93 3.63 13.75 5.53
CA GLY A 93 2.91 14.49 4.50
C GLY A 93 3.10 16.01 4.57
N GLY A 94 3.48 16.54 5.73
CA GLY A 94 3.66 17.97 5.97
C GLY A 94 2.35 18.74 6.17
N ALA A 95 2.46 19.98 6.61
CA ALA A 95 1.31 20.84 6.93
C ALA A 95 0.45 21.21 5.69
N SER A 96 1.05 21.19 4.50
CA SER A 96 0.38 21.52 3.24
C SER A 96 -0.47 20.38 2.67
N ALA A 97 -0.48 19.21 3.30
CA ALA A 97 -1.24 18.07 2.84
C ALA A 97 -2.76 18.31 2.89
N ALA A 98 -3.49 17.70 1.96
CA ALA A 98 -4.88 18.06 1.67
C ALA A 98 -5.86 17.67 2.78
N ILE A 99 -5.63 16.56 3.49
CA ILE A 99 -6.62 15.97 4.42
C ILE A 99 -6.06 15.69 5.81
N THR A 100 -6.94 15.57 6.80
CA THR A 100 -6.54 15.13 8.15
C THR A 100 -6.31 13.61 8.24
N PRO A 101 -5.55 13.13 9.23
CA PRO A 101 -5.49 11.71 9.55
C PRO A 101 -6.86 11.10 9.85
N GLN A 102 -7.75 11.85 10.52
CA GLN A 102 -9.09 11.40 10.89
C GLN A 102 -9.95 11.15 9.64
N GLU A 103 -9.92 12.07 8.67
CA GLU A 103 -10.58 11.90 7.37
C GLU A 103 -10.05 10.67 6.63
N SER A 104 -8.72 10.56 6.48
CA SER A 104 -8.10 9.43 5.78
C SER A 104 -8.46 8.08 6.42
N VAL A 105 -8.35 7.95 7.74
CA VAL A 105 -8.65 6.70 8.45
C VAL A 105 -10.14 6.38 8.44
N HIS A 106 -11.03 7.38 8.51
CA HIS A 106 -12.46 7.18 8.37
C HIS A 106 -12.79 6.53 7.02
N ASP A 107 -12.29 7.13 5.94
CA ASP A 107 -12.50 6.66 4.57
C ASP A 107 -11.93 5.25 4.35
N LEU A 108 -10.68 5.01 4.78
CA LEU A 108 -10.03 3.71 4.64
C LEU A 108 -10.77 2.60 5.39
N ARG A 109 -11.30 2.88 6.59
CA ARG A 109 -12.10 1.90 7.34
C ARG A 109 -13.43 1.61 6.63
N ALA A 110 -14.10 2.63 6.11
CA ALA A 110 -15.34 2.47 5.36
C ALA A 110 -15.12 1.69 4.04
N LEU A 111 -13.98 1.91 3.40
CA LEU A 111 -13.54 1.17 2.20
C LEU A 111 -13.25 -0.30 2.52
N LEU A 112 -12.44 -0.57 3.56
CA LEU A 112 -12.09 -1.94 3.98
C LEU A 112 -13.32 -2.76 4.37
N ALA A 113 -14.32 -2.14 5.00
CA ALA A 113 -15.58 -2.80 5.34
C ALA A 113 -16.39 -3.28 4.11
N LYS A 114 -16.06 -2.79 2.91
CA LYS A 114 -16.72 -3.13 1.64
C LYS A 114 -15.86 -4.03 0.76
N VAL A 115 -14.64 -4.38 1.17
CA VAL A 115 -13.73 -5.24 0.42
C VAL A 115 -14.29 -6.67 0.40
N THR A 116 -14.25 -7.28 -0.78
CA THR A 116 -14.73 -8.65 -1.02
C THR A 116 -13.63 -9.49 -1.67
N PRO A 117 -13.76 -10.84 -1.72
CA PRO A 117 -12.79 -11.69 -2.41
C PRO A 117 -12.55 -11.33 -3.89
N ALA A 118 -13.53 -10.70 -4.56
CA ALA A 118 -13.39 -10.22 -5.94
C ALA A 118 -12.37 -9.06 -6.08
N ASP A 119 -12.01 -8.43 -4.96
CA ASP A 119 -11.06 -7.32 -4.90
C ASP A 119 -9.62 -7.79 -4.69
N ASN A 120 -9.34 -9.10 -4.71
CA ASN A 120 -8.01 -9.62 -4.43
C ASN A 120 -6.96 -9.09 -5.43
N GLY A 121 -5.93 -8.43 -4.91
CA GLY A 121 -4.91 -7.71 -5.66
C GLY A 121 -5.34 -6.35 -6.22
N ALA A 122 -6.43 -5.78 -5.73
CA ALA A 122 -6.81 -4.42 -6.08
C ALA A 122 -5.92 -3.38 -5.39
N PHE A 123 -5.67 -2.28 -6.10
CA PHE A 123 -5.17 -1.05 -5.52
C PHE A 123 -6.35 -0.12 -5.28
N LEU A 124 -6.52 0.32 -4.04
CA LEU A 124 -7.68 1.07 -3.61
C LEU A 124 -7.26 2.43 -3.05
N HIS A 125 -7.82 3.51 -3.61
CA HIS A 125 -7.68 4.84 -3.04
C HIS A 125 -8.72 5.03 -1.94
N ARG A 126 -8.38 5.82 -0.91
CA ARG A 126 -9.29 6.13 0.20
C ARG A 126 -10.66 6.66 -0.26
N ASP A 127 -10.72 7.39 -1.38
CA ASP A 127 -11.94 7.96 -1.96
C ASP A 127 -12.83 6.92 -2.67
N GLY A 128 -12.42 5.65 -2.68
CA GLY A 128 -13.14 4.54 -3.31
C GLY A 128 -12.76 4.28 -4.77
N ARG A 129 -11.88 5.10 -5.38
CA ARG A 129 -11.33 4.78 -6.71
C ARG A 129 -10.47 3.52 -6.65
N ARG A 130 -10.48 2.78 -7.76
CA ARG A 130 -9.83 1.47 -7.88
C ARG A 130 -8.98 1.44 -9.13
N GLU A 131 -7.69 1.14 -8.97
CA GLU A 131 -6.81 0.95 -10.12
C GLU A 131 -6.86 -0.51 -10.57
N ARG A 132 -7.18 -0.70 -11.85
CA ARG A 132 -7.23 -2.05 -12.47
C ARG A 132 -5.85 -2.55 -12.90
N HIS A 133 -4.93 -1.62 -13.13
CA HIS A 133 -3.55 -1.91 -13.52
C HIS A 133 -2.65 -0.94 -12.76
N TRP A 134 -1.63 -1.49 -12.10
CA TRP A 134 -0.70 -0.74 -11.27
C TRP A 134 0.66 -1.43 -11.23
#